data_AF-A0A653LU00-F1
#
_entry.id   AF-A0A653LU00-F1
#
_cell.length_a   1.000
_cell.length_b   1.000
_cell.length_c   1.000
_cell.angle_alpha   90.00
_cell.angle_beta   90.00
_cell.angle_gamma   90.00
#
_symmetry.space_group_name_H-M   'P 1'
#
loop_
_entity.id
_entity.type
_entity.pdbx_description
1 polymer ?
#
loop_
_entity_poly.entity_id
_entity_poly.type
_entity_poly.pdbx_seq_one_letter_code
_entity_poly.pdbx_strand_id
1 'polypeptide(L)' 'MTTDARILHARSGVVLEQRGEDYAISSLRLSEPLIFTDLSEAQLAFDNEVAASEQDAELMSRLGGA' A
#
# COMPACT_ATOMS: atom_id res chain seq x y z
N MET A 1 -7.51 -4.92 -23.28
CA MET A 1 -6.34 -4.39 -22.56
C MET A 1 -6.81 -4.13 -21.15
N THR A 2 -6.44 -4.98 -20.19
CA THR A 2 -6.71 -4.74 -18.78
C THR A 2 -5.62 -3.81 -18.30
N THR A 3 -5.97 -2.55 -18.01
CA THR A 3 -5.01 -1.59 -17.46
C THR A 3 -4.84 -1.92 -15.99
N ASP A 4 -3.71 -2.53 -15.65
CA ASP A 4 -3.29 -2.71 -14.25
C ASP A 4 -2.81 -1.34 -13.73
N ALA A 5 -3.58 -0.73 -12.83
CA ALA A 5 -3.28 0.56 -12.26
C ALA A 5 -2.51 0.38 -10.96
N ARG A 6 -1.40 1.10 -10.80
CA ARG A 6 -0.50 0.96 -9.64
C ARG A 6 -0.22 2.32 -9.02
N ILE A 7 -0.49 2.45 -7.73
CA ILE A 7 -0.24 3.64 -6.93
C ILE A 7 0.81 3.28 -5.87
N LEU A 8 1.93 4.01 -5.85
CA LEU A 8 2.99 3.85 -4.87
C LEU A 8 3.10 5.11 -4.02
N HIS A 9 2.98 4.96 -2.71
CA HIS A 9 3.33 6.00 -1.76
C HIS A 9 4.80 5.84 -1.34
N ALA A 10 5.70 6.49 -2.08
CA ALA A 10 7.15 6.32 -1.96
C ALA A 10 7.69 6.57 -0.55
N ARG A 11 7.06 7.48 0.20
CA ARG A 11 7.47 7.83 1.57
C ARG A 11 7.21 6.72 2.58
N SER A 12 6.14 5.95 2.40
CA SER A 12 5.77 4.86 3.32
C SER A 12 6.08 3.48 2.76
N GLY A 13 6.41 3.38 1.47
CA GLY A 13 6.62 2.10 0.78
C GLY A 13 5.34 1.28 0.60
N VAL A 14 4.17 1.91 0.75
CA VAL A 14 2.86 1.26 0.56
C VAL A 14 2.46 1.34 -0.92
N VAL A 15 1.97 0.23 -1.46
CA VAL A 15 1.54 0.07 -2.84
C VAL A 15 0.10 -0.39 -2.87
N LEU A 16 -0.72 0.25 -3.70
CA LEU A 16 -2.05 -0.19 -4.10
C LEU A 16 -2.00 -0.57 -5.59
N GLU A 17 -2.39 -1.78 -5.91
CA GLU A 17 -2.35 -2.36 -7.25
C GLU A 17 -3.72 -2.90 -7.63
N GLN A 18 -4.26 -2.46 -8.76
CA GLN A 18 -5.52 -2.97 -9.31
C GLN A 18 -5.22 -4.16 -10.23
N ARG A 19 -5.57 -5.36 -9.77
CA ARG A 19 -5.41 -6.63 -10.49
C ARG A 19 -6.73 -7.05 -11.12
N GLY A 20 -7.05 -6.46 -12.26
CA GLY A 20 -8.31 -6.73 -12.95
C GLY A 20 -9.51 -6.17 -12.17
N GLU A 21 -10.26 -7.04 -11.50
CA GLU A 21 -11.44 -6.68 -10.69
C GLU A 21 -11.11 -6.49 -9.21
N ASP A 22 -9.95 -6.97 -8.76
CA ASP A 22 -9.50 -6.90 -7.37
C ASP A 22 -8.45 -5.80 -7.18
N TYR A 23 -8.25 -5.41 -5.91
CA TYR A 23 -7.26 -4.47 -5.45
C TYR A 23 -6.37 -5.12 -4.41
N ALA A 24 -5.05 -5.03 -4.60
CA ALA A 24 -4.05 -5.58 -3.70
C ALA A 24 -3.25 -4.45 -3.06
N ILE A 25 -3.13 -4.48 -1.74
CA ILE A 25 -2.30 -3.56 -0.96
C ILE A 25 -1.10 -4.32 -0.43
N SER A 26 0.09 -3.82 -0.73
CA SER A 26 1.35 -4.36 -0.20
C SER A 26 2.11 -3.25 0.51
N SER A 27 2.72 -3.56 1.65
CA SER A 27 3.61 -2.63 2.35
C SER A 27 4.78 -3.40 2.95
N LEU A 28 5.80 -2.66 3.42
CA LEU A 28 6.91 -3.26 4.15
C LEU A 28 6.52 -3.76 5.55
N ARG A 29 5.34 -3.39 6.06
CA ARG A 29 4.79 -3.87 7.35
C ARG A 29 3.99 -5.15 7.20
N LEU A 30 3.28 -5.29 6.07
CA LEU A 30 2.41 -6.42 5.81
C LEU A 30 3.24 -7.62 5.35
N SER A 31 3.09 -8.75 6.05
CA SER A 31 3.72 -10.01 5.64
C SER A 31 3.13 -10.56 4.35
N GLU A 32 1.85 -10.28 4.08
CA GLU A 32 1.11 -10.71 2.90
C GLU A 32 0.24 -9.56 2.38
N PRO A 33 0.02 -9.48 1.06
CA PRO A 33 -0.81 -8.44 0.48
C PRO A 33 -2.28 -8.59 0.92
N LEU A 34 -2.91 -7.47 1.28
CA LEU A 34 -4.33 -7.40 1.56
C LEU A 34 -5.10 -7.29 0.25
N ILE A 35 -6.13 -8.12 0.06
CA ILE A 35 -6.92 -8.16 -1.17
C ILE A 35 -8.34 -7.65 -0.89
N PHE A 36 -8.84 -6.77 -1.76
CA PHE A 36 -10.15 -6.15 -1.68
C PHE A 36 -10.84 -6.22 -3.04
N THR A 37 -12.16 -6.43 -3.04
CA THR A 37 -13.00 -6.41 -4.25
C THR A 37 -13.64 -5.05 -4.51
N ASP A 38 -13.59 -4.13 -3.54
CA ASP A 38 -14.13 -2.78 -3.63
C ASP A 38 -13.00 -1.74 -3.59
N LEU A 39 -13.05 -0.79 -4.52
CA LEU A 39 -12.05 0.28 -4.64
C LEU A 39 -12.06 1.21 -3.42
N SER A 40 -13.24 1.53 -2.88
CA SER A 40 -13.36 2.46 -1.75
C SER A 40 -12.78 1.85 -0.48
N GLU A 41 -13.03 0.56 -0.26
CA GLU A 41 -12.42 -0.20 0.83
C GLU A 41 -10.91 -0.32 0.65
N ALA A 42 -10.43 -0.62 -0.57
CA ALA A 42 -9.01 -0.69 -0.88
C ALA A 42 -8.31 0.66 -0.65
N GLN A 43 -8.94 1.76 -1.08
CA GLN A 43 -8.38 3.09 -0.90
C GLN A 43 -8.32 3.47 0.59
N LEU A 44 -9.39 3.20 1.35
CA LEU A 44 -9.40 3.45 2.78
C LEU A 44 -8.34 2.63 3.52
N ALA A 45 -8.19 1.35 3.18
CA ALA A 45 -7.16 0.49 3.74
C ALA A 45 -5.75 0.97 3.36
N PHE A 46 -5.57 1.49 2.14
CA PHE A 46 -4.30 2.05 1.68
C PHE A 46 -3.92 3.28 2.48
N ASP A 47 -4.82 4.24 2.65
CA ASP A 47 -4.58 5.46 3.44
C ASP A 47 -4.27 5.13 4.92
N ASN A 48 -4.97 4.15 5.50
CA ASN A 48 -4.68 3.66 6.85
C ASN A 48 -3.29 3.02 6.94
N GLU A 49 -2.91 2.21 5.95
CA GLU A 49 -1.60 1.55 5.92
C GLU A 49 -0.46 2.55 5.69
N VAL A 50 -0.70 3.61 4.91
CA VAL A 50 0.22 4.74 4.76
C VAL A 50 0.42 5.42 6.10
N ALA A 51 -0.67 5.81 6.78
CA ALA A 51 -0.61 6.48 8.07
C ALA A 51 0.08 5.61 9.15
N ALA A 52 -0.18 4.30 9.15
CA ALA A 52 0.47 3.36 10.04
C ALA A 52 1.97 3.27 9.73
N SER A 53 2.34 3.10 8.46
CA SER A 53 3.74 3.04 8.03
C SER A 53 4.52 4.31 8.36
N GLU A 54 3.92 5.49 8.21
CA GLU A 54 4.54 6.76 8.59
C GLU A 54 4.72 6.94 10.10
N GLN A 55 3.88 6.28 10.90
CA GLN A 55 4.03 6.24 12.36
C GLN A 55 5.04 5.18 12.81
N ASP A 56 5.48 4.29 11.92
CA ASP A 56 6.48 3.27 12.24
C ASP A 56 7.89 3.85 12.16
N ALA A 57 8.43 4.21 13.32
CA ALA A 57 9.74 4.86 13.41
C ALA A 57 10.88 4.01 12.85
N GLU A 58 10.83 2.68 13.02
CA GLU A 58 11.85 1.77 12.47
C GLU A 58 11.79 1.75 10.94
N LEU A 59 10.59 1.68 10.38
CA LEU A 59 10.38 1.63 8.94
C LEU A 59 10.73 2.98 8.29
N MET A 60 10.34 4.10 8.91
CA MET A 60 10.73 5.44 8.48
C MET A 60 12.25 5.65 8.55
N SER A 61 12.92 5.09 9.57
CA SER A 61 14.38 5.15 9.68
C SER A 61 15.07 4.34 8.58
N ARG A 62 14.49 3.19 8.17
CA ARG A 62 14.98 2.39 7.02
C ARG A 62 14.75 3.07 5.69
N LEU A 63 13.62 3.76 5.51
CA LEU A 63 13.27 4.45 4.26
C LEU A 63 13.98 5.81 4.10
N GLY A 64 14.26 6.50 5.21
CA GLY A 64 14.94 7.80 5.23
C GLY A 64 16.44 7.73 5.52
N GLY A 65 16.98 6.56 5.81
CA GLY A 65 18.39 6.34 6.14
C GLY A 65 19.25 6.13 4.89
N ALA A 66 19.62 7.23 4.22
CA ALA A 66 20.70 7.30 3.25
C ALA A 66 21.45 8.64 3.39
#